data_AF-A0A833SP68-F1
#
_entry.id   AF-A0A833SP68-F1
#
_cell.length_a   1.000
_cell.length_b   1.000
_cell.length_c   1.000
_cell.angle_alpha   90.00
_cell.angle_beta   90.00
_cell.angle_gamma   90.00
#
_symmetry.space_group_name_H-M   'P 1'
#
loop_
_entity.id
_entity.type
_entity.pdbx_description
1 polymer ?
#
loop_
_entity_poly.entity_id
_entity_poly.type
_entity_poly.pdbx_seq_one_letter_code
_entity_poly.pdbx_strand_id
1 'polypeptide(L)'
;MLNQRLEIRGSVRFHWDNARGRVVRLESKIDFLTAMLRLLGGLADVARVFDRSLITLEGNLVAKDDDVSEHATKVTPLDVVNDS
;
A
#
# COMPACT_ATOMS: atom_id res chain seq x y z
N MET A 1 8.51 19.89 -12.34
CA MET A 1 7.87 20.13 -11.02
C MET A 1 6.96 21.35 -11.16
N LEU A 2 5.71 21.31 -10.67
CA LEU A 2 4.71 22.37 -10.88
C LEU A 2 4.96 23.67 -10.09
N ASN A 3 5.99 23.76 -9.26
CA ASN A 3 6.24 24.88 -8.33
C ASN A 3 4.98 25.32 -7.55
N GLN A 4 4.14 24.35 -7.19
CA GLN A 4 2.89 24.57 -6.47
C GLN A 4 3.00 23.91 -5.09
N ARG A 5 2.54 24.64 -4.06
CA ARG A 5 2.40 24.10 -2.71
C ARG A 5 1.14 23.25 -2.65
N LEU A 6 1.30 21.96 -2.37
CA LEU A 6 0.19 21.06 -2.09
C LEU A 6 -0.15 21.12 -0.60
N GLU A 7 -1.34 21.62 -0.27
CA GLU A 7 -1.84 21.61 1.10
C GLU A 7 -2.84 20.47 1.27
N ILE A 8 -2.53 19.54 2.18
CA ILE A 8 -3.35 18.37 2.44
C ILE A 8 -3.82 18.43 3.89
N ARG A 9 -5.13 18.31 4.07
CA ARG A 9 -5.74 18.27 5.41
C ARG A 9 -5.74 16.84 5.92
N GLY A 10 -5.33 16.67 7.16
CA GLY A 10 -5.33 15.37 7.81
C GLY A 10 -5.11 15.46 9.31
N SER A 11 -5.19 14.30 9.94
CA SER A 11 -4.86 14.12 11.35
C SER A 11 -4.08 12.83 11.53
N VAL A 12 -3.32 12.80 12.61
CA VAL A 12 -2.49 11.65 12.97
C VAL A 12 -2.69 11.37 14.46
N ARG A 13 -3.00 10.11 14.79
CA ARG A 13 -3.09 9.62 16.16
C ARG A 13 -1.90 8.74 16.46
N PHE A 14 -1.22 9.07 17.55
CA PHE A 14 -0.11 8.28 18.10
C PHE A 14 -0.63 7.42 19.24
N HIS A 15 -0.42 6.12 19.15
CA HIS A 15 -0.65 5.21 20.27
C HIS A 15 0.67 5.03 21.01
N TRP A 16 0.70 5.51 22.25
CA TRP A 16 1.86 5.43 23.11
C TRP A 16 1.76 4.25 24.08
N ASP A 17 2.82 3.47 24.17
CA ASP A 17 2.98 2.43 25.17
C ASP A 17 3.81 2.98 26.33
N ASN A 18 3.15 3.22 27.46
CA ASN A 18 3.80 3.75 28.67
C ASN A 18 4.79 2.76 29.29
N ALA A 19 4.56 1.45 29.18
CA ALA A 19 5.45 0.44 29.76
C ALA A 19 6.77 0.35 28.98
N ARG A 20 6.71 0.56 27.66
CA ARG A 20 7.89 0.55 26.78
C ARG A 20 8.45 1.94 26.48
N GLY A 21 7.78 3.00 26.95
CA GLY A 21 8.17 4.40 26.74
C GLY A 21 8.28 4.80 25.27
N ARG A 22 7.41 4.27 24.39
CA ARG A 22 7.49 4.54 22.94
C ARG A 22 6.14 4.48 22.22
N VAL A 23 6.06 5.11 21.04
CA VAL A 23 4.93 4.94 20.12
C VAL A 23 4.93 3.50 19.58
N VAL A 24 3.78 2.85 19.59
CA VAL A 24 3.58 1.48 19.07
C VAL A 24 2.69 1.41 17.85
N ARG A 25 1.89 2.45 17.58
CA ARG A 25 1.03 2.52 16.40
C ARG A 25 0.79 3.97 15.96
N LEU A 26 0.72 4.15 14.65
CA LEU A 26 0.30 5.39 14.01
C LEU A 26 -0.99 5.13 13.25
N GLU A 27 -1.98 5.99 13.42
CA GLU A 27 -3.18 6.00 12.59
C GLU A 27 -3.29 7.37 11.94
N SER A 28 -3.28 7.42 10.60
CA SER A 28 -3.43 8.65 9.84
C SER A 28 -4.77 8.69 9.11
N LYS A 29 -5.37 9.87 9.04
CA LYS A 29 -6.49 10.16 8.15
C LYS A 29 -6.12 11.37 7.31
N ILE A 30 -6.11 11.21 5.99
CA ILE A 30 -5.65 12.26 5.07
C ILE A 30 -6.67 12.39 3.91
N ASP A 31 -6.97 13.61 3.51
CA ASP A 31 -7.81 13.89 2.34
C ASP A 31 -6.94 14.21 1.10
N PHE A 32 -6.35 13.17 0.51
CA PHE A 32 -5.59 13.33 -0.74
C PHE A 32 -6.50 13.62 -1.94
N LEU A 33 -7.72 13.10 -1.95
CA LEU A 33 -8.63 13.30 -3.07
C LEU A 33 -8.88 14.80 -3.33
N THR A 34 -9.25 15.57 -2.29
CA THR A 34 -9.49 17.01 -2.45
C THR A 34 -8.21 17.74 -2.89
N ALA A 35 -7.06 17.41 -2.30
CA ALA A 35 -5.80 18.07 -2.63
C ALA A 35 -5.37 17.80 -4.08
N MET A 36 -5.51 16.55 -4.53
CA MET A 36 -5.11 16.12 -5.88
C MET A 36 -6.09 16.60 -6.95
N LEU A 37 -7.38 16.67 -6.66
CA LEU A 37 -8.35 17.30 -7.56
C LEU A 37 -8.07 18.79 -7.76
N ARG A 38 -7.67 19.51 -6.70
CA ARG A 38 -7.28 20.94 -6.83
C ARG A 38 -6.00 21.13 -7.64
N LEU A 39 -5.07 20.18 -7.57
CA LEU A 39 -3.80 20.22 -8.28
C LEU A 39 -3.95 19.83 -9.76
N LEU A 40 -4.70 18.78 -10.05
CA LEU A 40 -4.77 18.16 -11.39
C LEU A 40 -6.01 18.56 -12.19
N GLY A 41 -7.05 19.06 -11.54
CA GLY A 41 -8.28 19.55 -12.19
C GLY A 41 -9.23 18.46 -12.69
N GLY A 42 -8.89 17.17 -12.56
CA GLY A 42 -9.72 16.08 -13.06
C GLY A 42 -9.50 14.74 -12.35
N LEU A 43 -10.59 13.99 -12.17
CA LEU A 43 -10.54 12.68 -11.50
C LEU A 43 -9.75 11.62 -12.30
N ALA A 44 -9.77 11.71 -13.63
CA ALA A 44 -9.01 10.81 -14.50
C ALA A 44 -7.50 10.91 -14.24
N ASP A 45 -6.98 12.13 -14.08
CA ASP A 45 -5.57 12.37 -13.78
C ASP A 45 -5.21 11.94 -12.36
N VAL A 46 -6.12 12.16 -11.39
CA VAL A 46 -5.97 11.66 -10.03
C VAL A 46 -5.87 10.13 -10.03
N ALA A 47 -6.78 9.43 -10.71
CA ALA A 47 -6.75 7.98 -10.81
C ALA A 47 -5.43 7.48 -11.44
N ARG A 48 -4.94 8.15 -12.50
CA ARG A 48 -3.69 7.80 -13.17
C ARG A 48 -2.46 7.93 -12.26
N VAL A 49 -2.43 8.93 -11.38
CA VAL A 49 -1.34 9.10 -10.40
C VAL A 49 -1.36 8.01 -9.33
N PHE A 50 -2.54 7.51 -8.97
CA PHE A 50 -2.71 6.51 -7.91
C PHE A 50 -2.69 5.05 -8.38
N ASP A 51 -2.80 4.78 -9.70
CA ASP A 51 -2.83 3.44 -10.29
C ASP A 51 -1.73 2.50 -9.79
N ARG A 52 -0.52 3.04 -9.53
CA ARG A 52 0.64 2.29 -9.02
C ARG A 52 1.26 2.93 -7.79
N SER A 53 0.48 3.74 -7.10
CA SER A 53 0.91 4.42 -5.88
C SER A 53 0.96 3.43 -4.72
N LEU A 54 1.98 3.53 -3.88
CA LEU A 54 2.07 2.79 -2.62
C LEU A 54 1.28 3.46 -1.49
N ILE A 55 0.59 4.56 -1.78
CA ILE A 55 -0.32 5.24 -0.88
C ILE A 55 -1.70 5.36 -1.53
N THR A 56 -2.75 5.05 -0.76
CA THR A 56 -4.15 5.22 -1.20
C THR A 56 -4.60 6.67 -1.10
N LEU A 57 -5.74 7.01 -1.72
CA LEU A 57 -6.35 8.34 -1.60
C LEU A 57 -6.78 8.71 -0.16
N GLU A 58 -6.87 7.73 0.72
CA GLU A 58 -7.18 7.91 2.14
C GLU A 58 -5.91 8.11 2.99
N GLY A 59 -4.74 7.97 2.36
CA GLY A 59 -3.43 8.11 2.99
C GLY A 59 -2.89 6.85 3.64
N ASN A 60 -3.46 5.68 3.35
CA ASN A 60 -2.97 4.40 3.85
C ASN A 60 -1.84 3.87 2.95
N LEU A 61 -0.82 3.25 3.54
CA LEU A 61 0.21 2.55 2.78
C LEU A 61 -0.33 1.22 2.27
N VAL A 62 -0.10 0.93 1.00
CA VAL A 62 -0.42 -0.37 0.40
C VAL A 62 0.73 -1.31 0.71
N ALA A 63 0.45 -2.41 1.42
CA ALA A 63 1.43 -3.46 1.59
C ALA A 63 1.74 -4.05 0.21
N LYS A 64 3.03 -4.16 -0.12
CA LYS A 64 3.45 -4.88 -1.30
C LYS A 64 3.34 -6.36 -0.94
N ASP A 65 2.42 -7.09 -1.55
CA ASP A 65 2.49 -8.54 -1.51
C ASP A 65 3.79 -8.90 -2.21
N ASP A 66 4.72 -9.50 -1.48
CA ASP A 66 5.90 -10.13 -2.08
C ASP A 66 5.36 -11.24 -2.99
N ASP A 67 5.54 -11.06 -4.30
CA ASP A 67 5.15 -12.01 -5.34
C ASP A 67 5.86 -13.34 -5.06
N VAL A 68 5.21 -14.25 -4.33
CA VAL A 68 5.63 -15.64 -4.26
C VAL A 68 5.33 -16.21 -5.64
N SER A 69 6.31 -16.11 -6.53
CA SER A 69 6.33 -16.83 -7.79
C SER A 69 6.10 -18.31 -7.47
N GLU A 70 4.88 -18.79 -7.77
CA GLU A 70 4.54 -20.21 -7.77
C GLU A 70 5.41 -20.90 -8.82
N HIS A 71 6.61 -21.33 -8.43
CA HIS A 71 7.28 -22.41 -9.11
C HIS A 71 6.50 -23.69 -8.82
N ALA A 72 5.53 -23.98 -9.68
CA ALA A 72 4.82 -25.25 -9.74
C ALA A 72 5.85 -26.40 -9.74
N THR A 73 5.98 -27.08 -8.61
CA THR A 73 6.71 -28.34 -8.56
C THR A 73 5.83 -29.36 -9.28
N LYS A 74 6.18 -29.63 -10.55
CA LYS A 74 5.62 -30.74 -11.32
C LYS A 74 5.98 -32.05 -10.61
N VAL A 75 5.08 -32.56 -9.79
CA VAL A 75 5.16 -33.93 -9.26
C VAL A 75 5.11 -34.88 -10.44
N THR A 76 6.23 -35.55 -10.68
CA THR A 76 6.35 -36.69 -11.59
C THR A 76 6.04 -37.95 -10.79
N PRO A 77 5.17 -38.86 -11.27
CA PRO A 77 5.05 -40.17 -10.64
C PRO A 77 6.22 -41.05 -11.09
N LEU A 78 7.18 -41.29 -10.20
CA LEU A 78 8.13 -42.41 -10.21
C LEU A 78 7.83 -43.20 -8.91
N ASP A 79 7.70 -44.52 -8.84
CA ASP A 79 7.75 -45.61 -9.80
C ASP A 79 6.88 -46.74 -9.24
N VAL A 80 6.24 -47.50 -10.13
CA VAL A 80 5.69 -48.81 -9.83
C VAL A 80 6.86 -49.73 -9.52
N VAL A 81 7.13 -50.00 -8.23
CA VAL A 81 7.97 -51.14 -7.85
C VAL A 81 7.04 -52.34 -7.67
N ASN A 82 6.89 -53.07 -8.77
CA ASN A 82 6.58 -54.48 -8.77
C ASN A 82 7.87 -55.24 -8.46
N ASP A 83 7.91 -56.02 -7.38
CA ASP A 83 8.72 -57.23 -7.40
C ASP A 83 8.13 -58.32 -6.48
N SER A 84 7.72 -59.40 -7.15
CA SER A 84 7.70 -60.84 -6.81
C SER A 84 7.11 -61.34 -5.49
#